data_AF-A0A815ENY3-F1
#
_entry.id   AF-A0A815ENY3-F1
#
_cell.length_a   1.000
_cell.length_b   1.000
_cell.length_c   1.000
_cell.angle_alpha   90.00
_cell.angle_beta   90.00
_cell.angle_gamma   90.00
#
_symmetry.space_group_name_H-M   'P 1'
#
loop_
_entity.id
_entity.type
_entity.pdbx_description
1 polymer ?
#
loop_
_entity_poly.entity_id
_entity_poly.type
_entity_poly.pdbx_seq_one_letter_code
_entity_poly.pdbx_strand_id
1 'polypeptide(L)'
;METVIKDIKVEEVPKYENLQLKERIKNNPDKSTLNLNSSNLTDQDMEIVAAELEINKALTKLQLYTNQIGDIGAQHLADALRTNNVSYSFM
;
A
#
# COMPACT_ATOMS: atom_id res chain seq x y z
N MET A 1 31.94 -21.81 -20.47
CA MET A 1 30.83 -20.86 -20.65
C MET A 1 30.30 -20.55 -19.26
N GLU A 2 30.70 -19.41 -18.71
CA GLU A 2 30.15 -18.92 -17.44
C GLU A 2 28.72 -18.44 -17.71
N THR A 3 27.75 -19.09 -17.08
CA THR A 3 26.35 -18.67 -17.16
C THR A 3 26.18 -17.44 -16.26
N VAL A 4 25.90 -16.31 -16.90
CA VAL A 4 25.51 -15.05 -16.24
C VAL A 4 24.21 -15.29 -15.49
N ILE A 5 24.27 -15.57 -14.19
CA ILE A 5 23.11 -15.42 -13.31
C ILE A 5 22.99 -13.91 -13.09
N LYS A 6 22.28 -13.24 -14.00
CA LYS A 6 21.82 -11.86 -13.78
C LYS A 6 21.05 -11.88 -12.48
N ASP A 7 21.36 -10.93 -11.61
CA ASP A 7 20.61 -10.63 -10.40
C ASP A 7 19.11 -10.63 -10.71
N ILE A 8 18.47 -11.77 -10.46
CA ILE A 8 17.03 -11.84 -10.38
C ILE A 8 16.77 -11.10 -9.07
N LYS A 9 16.52 -9.79 -9.18
CA LYS A 9 15.64 -9.13 -8.23
C LYS A 9 14.38 -9.98 -8.25
N VAL A 10 14.29 -10.88 -7.28
CA VAL A 10 13.02 -11.49 -6.93
C VAL A 10 12.22 -10.28 -6.51
N GLU A 11 11.45 -9.70 -7.43
CA GLU A 11 10.33 -8.85 -7.04
C GLU A 11 9.51 -9.76 -6.13
N GLU A 12 9.65 -9.56 -4.83
CA GLU A 12 8.84 -10.25 -3.84
C GLU A 12 7.40 -9.97 -4.25
N VAL A 13 6.75 -10.99 -4.83
CA VAL A 13 5.32 -10.98 -5.05
C VAL A 13 4.72 -10.79 -3.65
N PRO A 14 3.98 -9.70 -3.37
CA PRO A 14 3.48 -9.42 -2.03
C PRO A 14 2.79 -10.67 -1.49
N LYS A 15 3.37 -11.27 -0.45
CA LYS A 15 3.11 -12.66 -0.04
C LYS A 15 1.74 -12.85 0.63
N TYR A 16 0.89 -11.83 0.62
CA TYR A 16 -0.37 -11.77 1.35
C TYR A 16 -1.43 -11.06 0.50
N GLU A 17 -1.92 -11.73 -0.55
CA GLU A 17 -2.86 -11.09 -1.47
C GLU A 17 -4.30 -11.15 -0.95
N ASN A 18 -4.70 -10.14 -0.16
CA ASN A 18 -6.12 -9.84 0.08
C ASN A 18 -6.73 -9.20 -1.19
N LEU A 19 -7.03 -10.05 -2.18
CA LEU A 19 -7.57 -9.64 -3.47
C LEU A 19 -8.85 -8.81 -3.35
N GLN A 20 -9.70 -9.14 -2.37
CA GLN A 20 -10.94 -8.41 -2.14
C GLN A 20 -10.67 -6.97 -1.68
N LEU A 21 -9.70 -6.77 -0.78
CA LEU A 21 -9.26 -5.44 -0.37
C LEU A 21 -8.70 -4.65 -1.55
N LYS A 22 -7.82 -5.26 -2.34
CA LYS A 22 -7.20 -4.64 -3.51
C LYS A 22 -8.26 -4.14 -4.50
N GLU A 23 -9.23 -4.97 -4.84
CA GLU A 23 -10.33 -4.58 -5.72
C GLU A 23 -11.23 -3.51 -5.10
N ARG A 24 -11.49 -3.58 -3.79
CA ARG A 24 -12.29 -2.56 -3.08
C ARG A 24 -11.62 -1.18 -3.13
N ILE A 25 -10.29 -1.10 -2.99
CA ILE A 25 -9.56 0.17 -3.06
C ILE A 25 -9.53 0.68 -4.51
N LYS A 26 -9.22 -0.19 -5.48
CA LYS A 26 -9.18 0.19 -6.91
C LYS A 26 -10.53 0.70 -7.42
N ASN A 27 -11.62 0.03 -7.03
CA ASN A 27 -12.97 0.38 -7.45
C ASN A 27 -13.63 1.42 -6.54
N ASN A 28 -12.90 1.99 -5.58
CA ASN A 28 -13.41 3.06 -4.74
C ASN A 28 -13.84 4.25 -5.62
N PRO A 29 -15.13 4.65 -5.58
CA PRO A 29 -15.66 5.69 -6.46
C PRO A 29 -15.11 7.08 -6.13
N ASP A 30 -14.75 7.33 -4.86
CA ASP A 30 -14.15 8.59 -4.43
C ASP A 30 -12.64 8.42 -4.26
N LYS A 31 -11.86 8.91 -5.23
CA LYS A 31 -10.39 8.84 -5.17
C LYS A 31 -9.77 9.68 -4.04
N SER A 32 -10.53 10.61 -3.45
CA SER A 32 -10.07 11.48 -2.38
C SER A 32 -10.29 10.92 -0.97
N THR A 33 -11.26 10.00 -0.80
CA THR A 33 -11.59 9.39 0.49
C THR A 33 -11.64 7.88 0.39
N LEU A 34 -10.84 7.18 1.21
CA LEU A 34 -10.84 5.73 1.31
C LEU A 34 -11.27 5.32 2.72
N ASN A 35 -12.44 4.69 2.81
CA ASN A 35 -13.00 4.19 4.06
C ASN A 35 -12.82 2.66 4.15
N LEU A 36 -11.99 2.23 5.10
CA LEU A 36 -11.71 0.83 5.39
C LEU A 36 -11.97 0.49 6.86
N ASN A 37 -12.87 1.24 7.51
CA ASN A 37 -13.23 0.99 8.91
C ASN A 37 -13.83 -0.42 9.07
N SER A 38 -13.63 -1.03 10.24
CA SER A 38 -14.24 -2.30 10.65
C SER A 38 -14.13 -3.41 9.59
N SER A 39 -12.98 -3.51 8.93
CA SER A 39 -12.76 -4.41 7.79
C SER A 39 -11.88 -5.62 8.15
N ASN A 40 -11.64 -5.84 9.45
CA ASN A 40 -10.77 -6.89 9.97
C ASN A 40 -9.37 -6.86 9.34
N LEU A 41 -8.88 -5.66 9.02
CA LEU A 41 -7.55 -5.51 8.43
C LEU A 41 -6.47 -5.80 9.46
N THR A 42 -5.43 -6.47 8.98
CA THR A 42 -4.23 -6.87 9.72
C THR A 42 -3.01 -6.08 9.25
N ASP A 43 -1.85 -6.32 9.85
CA ASP A 43 -0.59 -5.71 9.41
C ASP A 43 -0.23 -6.05 7.97
N GLN A 44 -0.52 -7.28 7.54
CA GLN A 44 -0.29 -7.74 6.18
C GLN A 44 -1.15 -6.98 5.17
N ASP A 45 -2.40 -6.67 5.52
CA ASP A 45 -3.30 -5.91 4.65
C ASP A 45 -2.81 -4.46 4.42
N MET A 46 -2.03 -3.91 5.36
CA MET A 46 -1.48 -2.56 5.22
C MET A 46 -0.40 -2.47 4.14
N GLU A 47 0.23 -3.57 3.75
CA GLU A 47 1.14 -3.59 2.60
C GLU A 47 0.38 -3.24 1.31
N ILE A 48 -0.83 -3.77 1.14
CA ILE A 48 -1.71 -3.49 -0.01
C ILE A 48 -2.17 -2.03 0.03
N VAL A 49 -2.60 -1.55 1.20
CA VAL A 49 -3.02 -0.15 1.37
C VAL A 49 -1.85 0.79 1.08
N ALA A 50 -0.66 0.50 1.59
CA ALA A 50 0.56 1.26 1.38
C ALA A 50 0.91 1.34 -0.12
N ALA A 51 0.95 0.21 -0.82
CA ALA A 51 1.24 0.18 -2.26
C ALA A 51 0.26 1.05 -3.07
N GLU A 52 -1.04 1.00 -2.74
CA GLU A 52 -2.05 1.80 -3.44
C GLU A 52 -1.99 3.30 -3.06
N LEU A 53 -1.57 3.62 -1.83
CA LEU A 53 -1.28 4.99 -1.42
C LEU A 53 -0.13 5.59 -2.23
N GLU A 54 0.89 4.82 -2.61
CA GLU A 54 1.99 5.36 -3.41
C GLU A 54 1.53 5.78 -4.81
N ILE A 55 0.54 5.08 -5.38
CA ILE A 55 -0.01 5.30 -6.71
C ILE A 55 -1.08 6.40 -6.68
N ASN A 56 -2.00 6.38 -5.71
CA ASN A 56 -3.11 7.32 -5.64
C ASN A 56 -2.67 8.67 -5.04
N LYS A 57 -2.41 9.65 -5.92
CA LYS A 57 -2.05 11.03 -5.53
C LYS A 57 -3.22 11.94 -5.19
N ALA A 58 -4.46 11.47 -5.35
CA ALA A 58 -5.66 12.24 -5.06
C ALA A 58 -6.20 11.99 -3.64
N LEU A 59 -5.73 10.94 -2.95
CA LEU A 59 -6.24 10.59 -1.63
C LEU A 59 -5.86 11.64 -0.59
N THR A 60 -6.86 12.18 0.09
CA THR A 60 -6.70 13.17 1.17
C THR A 60 -7.19 12.65 2.52
N LYS A 61 -8.02 11.59 2.51
CA LYS A 61 -8.62 11.02 3.72
C LYS A 61 -8.58 9.49 3.68
N LEU A 62 -7.94 8.90 4.68
CA LEU A 62 -7.91 7.45 4.92
C LEU A 62 -8.53 7.15 6.29
N GLN A 63 -9.53 6.25 6.33
CA GLN A 63 -10.19 5.85 7.58
C GLN A 63 -9.95 4.36 7.83
N LEU A 64 -9.37 4.04 8.99
CA LEU A 64 -8.94 2.69 9.39
C LEU A 64 -9.44 2.27 10.78
N TYR A 65 -10.46 2.94 11.31
CA TYR A 65 -10.99 2.67 12.65
C TYR A 65 -11.46 1.22 12.80
N THR A 66 -11.31 0.66 14.00
CA THR A 66 -11.79 -0.69 14.34
C THR A 66 -11.19 -1.79 13.44
N ASN A 67 -9.88 -1.71 13.20
CA ASN A 67 -9.09 -2.78 12.57
C ASN A 67 -8.04 -3.33 13.55
N GLN A 68 -7.33 -4.38 13.14
CA GLN A 68 -6.31 -5.08 13.92
C GLN A 68 -4.91 -4.75 13.36
N ILE A 69 -4.62 -3.45 13.27
CA ILE A 69 -3.35 -2.93 12.74
C ILE A 69 -2.40 -2.71 13.93
N GLY A 70 -1.30 -3.44 13.92
CA GLY A 70 -0.17 -3.33 14.84
C GLY A 70 0.91 -2.37 14.33
N ASP A 71 2.10 -2.51 14.90
CA ASP A 71 3.26 -1.68 14.62
C ASP A 71 3.81 -1.90 13.20
N ILE A 72 3.84 -3.14 12.72
CA ILE A 72 4.29 -3.48 11.37
C ILE A 72 3.39 -2.81 10.30
N GLY A 73 2.07 -2.91 10.44
CA GLY A 73 1.15 -2.29 9.49
C GLY A 73 1.19 -0.76 9.55
N ALA A 74 1.38 -0.18 10.73
CA ALA A 74 1.60 1.26 10.89
C ALA A 74 2.90 1.71 10.20
N GLN A 75 3.97 0.91 10.26
CA GLN A 75 5.23 1.19 9.57
C GLN A 75 5.05 1.22 8.05
N HIS A 76 4.36 0.23 7.46
CA HIS A 76 4.04 0.23 6.03
C HIS A 76 3.32 1.51 5.59
N LEU A 77 2.31 1.95 6.37
CA LEU A 77 1.60 3.20 6.09
C LEU A 77 2.50 4.43 6.19
N ALA A 78 3.35 4.49 7.22
CA ALA A 78 4.27 5.62 7.42
C ALA A 78 5.25 5.77 6.24
N ASP A 79 5.79 4.64 5.75
CA ASP A 79 6.68 4.63 4.60
C ASP A 79 5.99 5.12 3.33
N ALA A 80 4.79 4.64 3.03
CA ALA A 80 4.03 5.09 1.86
C ALA A 80 3.60 6.57 1.93
N LEU A 81 3.26 7.07 3.12
CA LEU A 81 2.92 8.49 3.29
C LEU A 81 4.14 9.40 3.12
N ARG A 82 5.33 8.93 3.52
CA ARG A 82 6.59 9.64 3.30
C ARG A 82 6.94 9.76 1.82
N THR A 83 6.68 8.73 1.02
CA THR A 83 6.93 8.77 -0.43
C THR A 83 5.88 9.59 -1.19
N ASN A 84 4.64 9.67 -0.69
CA ASN A 84 3.56 10.40 -1.38
C ASN A 84 3.77 11.93 -1.38
N ASN A 85 4.37 12.51 -0.34
CA ASN A 85 4.53 13.96 -0.19
C ASN A 85 5.77 14.57 -0.85
N VAL A 86 6.66 13.76 -1.43
CA VAL A 86 8.00 14.22 -1.81
C VAL A 86 8.27 13.98 -3.30
N SER A 87 7.64 14.78 -4.16
CA SER A 87 8.12 15.00 -5.53
C SER A 87 9.13 16.16 -5.52
N TYR A 88 10.42 15.86 -5.35
CA TYR A 88 11.46 16.84 -5.67
C TYR A 88 11.56 16.96 -7.19
N SER A 89 10.85 17.93 -7.75
CA SER A 89 11.02 18.36 -9.14
C SER A 89 12.14 19.41 -9.18
N PHE A 90 13.35 19.02 -9.58
CA PHE A 90 14.35 19.97 -10.04
C PHE A 90 14.07 20.27 -11.52
N MET A 91 13.44 21.42 -11.78
CA MET A 91 13.40 22.05 -13.11
C MET A 91 14.67 22.87 -13.34
#